data_AF-A0A1T1HDM9-F1
#
_entry.id   AF-A0A1T1HDM9-F1
#
_cell.length_a   1.000
_cell.length_b   1.000
_cell.length_c   1.000
_cell.angle_alpha   90.00
_cell.angle_beta   90.00
_cell.angle_gamma   90.00
#
_symmetry.space_group_name_H-M   'P 1'
#
loop_
_entity.id
_entity.type
_entity.pdbx_description
1 polymer ?
#
loop_
_entity_poly.entity_id
_entity_poly.type
_entity_poly.pdbx_seq_one_letter_code
_entity_poly.pdbx_strand_id
1 'polypeptide(L)'
;MVATLLSLAFSANAFAECPDYEAKSAADKLSKVFLGKNSSVFQPAVVLKRHHPSRQKEVASYIKAGKQYYTMFSIVNGNCKAFFIKRAGPRY
;
A
#
# COMPACT_ATOMS: atom_id res chain seq x y z
N MET A 1 -9.69 -43.74 18.79
CA MET A 1 -8.65 -42.82 18.24
C MET A 1 -9.15 -42.19 16.93
N VAL A 2 -10.26 -41.44 16.95
CA VAL A 2 -10.79 -40.76 15.74
C VAL A 2 -11.14 -39.30 16.03
N ALA A 3 -11.40 -38.95 17.30
CA ALA A 3 -11.81 -37.61 17.71
C ALA A 3 -10.67 -36.55 17.76
N THR A 4 -9.40 -36.96 17.74
CA THR A 4 -8.25 -36.05 17.89
C THR A 4 -7.79 -35.37 16.60
N LEU A 5 -8.28 -35.79 15.43
CA LEU A 5 -7.86 -35.23 14.13
C LEU A 5 -8.70 -34.03 13.67
N LEU A 6 -9.86 -33.76 14.29
CA LEU A 6 -10.78 -32.70 13.84
C LEU A 6 -10.45 -31.31 14.42
N SER A 7 -9.51 -31.22 15.37
CA SER A 7 -9.21 -30.00 16.13
C SER A 7 -8.24 -29.03 15.42
N LEU A 8 -7.57 -29.45 14.35
CA LEU A 8 -6.53 -28.67 13.66
C LEU A 8 -7.06 -27.68 12.62
N ALA A 9 -8.38 -27.67 12.34
CA ALA A 9 -8.96 -26.85 11.27
C ALA A 9 -9.36 -25.42 11.72
N PHE A 10 -9.26 -25.10 13.01
CA PHE A 10 -9.53 -23.75 13.53
C PHE A 10 -8.25 -22.91 13.58
N SER A 11 -7.50 -22.85 12.47
CA SER A 11 -6.53 -21.77 12.28
C SER A 11 -7.32 -20.47 12.13
N ALA A 12 -7.33 -19.66 13.19
CA ALA A 12 -7.94 -18.34 13.19
C ALA A 12 -7.48 -17.58 11.95
N ASN A 13 -8.42 -17.04 11.18
CA ASN A 13 -8.14 -16.08 10.11
C ASN A 13 -7.50 -14.84 10.73
N ALA A 14 -6.19 -14.90 10.99
CA ALA A 14 -5.39 -13.73 11.27
C ALA A 14 -5.45 -12.90 9.99
N PHE A 15 -6.31 -11.87 9.97
CA PHE A 15 -6.35 -10.89 8.89
C PHE A 15 -4.95 -10.27 8.77
N ALA A 16 -4.13 -10.82 7.90
CA ALA A 16 -2.74 -10.42 7.77
C ALA A 16 -2.70 -8.93 7.42
N GLU A 17 -1.92 -8.17 8.19
CA GLU A 17 -1.61 -6.80 7.81
C GLU A 17 -0.69 -6.85 6.59
N CYS A 18 -1.02 -6.09 5.55
CA CYS A 18 -0.18 -6.01 4.35
C CYS A 18 1.26 -5.63 4.75
N PRO A 19 2.30 -6.41 4.41
CA PRO A 19 3.68 -6.06 4.74
C PRO A 19 4.08 -4.69 4.21
N ASP A 20 4.98 -3.98 4.90
CA ASP A 20 5.36 -2.61 4.53
C ASP A 20 5.92 -2.52 3.10
N TYR A 21 6.67 -3.54 2.66
CA TYR A 21 7.22 -3.58 1.30
C TYR A 21 6.12 -3.72 0.23
N GLU A 22 5.10 -4.54 0.49
CA GLU A 22 3.97 -4.71 -0.44
C GLU A 22 3.09 -3.47 -0.47
N ALA A 23 2.86 -2.83 0.69
CA ALA A 23 2.10 -1.60 0.77
C ALA A 23 2.77 -0.47 -0.01
N LYS A 24 4.09 -0.33 0.13
CA LYS A 24 4.90 0.62 -0.66
C LYS A 24 4.82 0.32 -2.15
N SER A 25 5.00 -0.94 -2.56
CA SER A 25 4.94 -1.36 -3.96
C SER A 25 3.55 -1.12 -4.58
N ALA A 26 2.47 -1.45 -3.85
CA ALA A 26 1.11 -1.21 -4.29
C ALA A 26 0.79 0.29 -4.46
N ALA A 27 1.25 1.13 -3.53
CA ALA A 27 1.11 2.57 -3.61
C ALA A 27 1.88 3.16 -4.80
N ASP A 28 3.13 2.71 -5.03
CA ASP A 28 3.94 3.16 -6.17
C ASP A 28 3.31 2.74 -7.51
N LYS A 29 2.82 1.51 -7.59
CA LYS A 29 2.12 0.99 -8.78
C LYS A 29 0.87 1.82 -9.09
N LEU A 30 0.03 2.06 -8.09
CA LEU A 30 -1.15 2.91 -8.23
C LEU A 30 -0.77 4.33 -8.68
N SER A 31 0.27 4.90 -8.07
CA SER A 31 0.72 6.26 -8.34
C SER A 31 1.23 6.42 -9.78
N LYS A 32 1.93 5.41 -10.30
CA LYS A 32 2.34 5.37 -11.72
C LYS A 32 1.16 5.27 -12.67
N VAL A 33 0.17 4.42 -12.36
CA VAL A 33 -1.06 4.31 -13.15
C VAL A 33 -1.82 5.65 -13.17
N PHE A 34 -1.89 6.33 -12.02
CA PHE A 34 -2.57 7.62 -11.89
C PHE A 34 -1.89 8.74 -12.70
N LEU A 35 -0.55 8.79 -12.70
CA LEU A 35 0.21 9.85 -13.38
C LEU A 35 0.58 9.53 -14.84
N GLY A 36 0.34 8.29 -15.29
CA GLY A 36 0.56 7.86 -16.68
C GLY A 36 1.90 7.21 -16.95
N LYS A 37 2.06 6.69 -18.17
CA LYS A 37 3.15 5.78 -18.58
C LYS A 37 4.57 6.36 -18.47
N ASN A 38 4.72 7.69 -18.52
CA ASN A 38 6.02 8.36 -18.46
C ASN A 38 6.41 8.78 -17.02
N SER A 39 5.87 8.08 -16.01
CA SER A 39 6.12 8.37 -14.61
C SER A 39 7.06 7.35 -13.96
N SER A 40 7.94 7.82 -13.08
CA SER A 40 8.93 7.00 -12.39
C SER A 40 8.98 7.33 -10.90
N VAL A 41 9.30 6.32 -10.08
CA VAL A 41 9.58 6.55 -8.66
C VAL A 41 10.97 7.17 -8.56
N PHE A 42 11.10 8.34 -7.92
CA PHE A 42 12.39 9.01 -7.72
C PHE A 42 12.93 8.84 -6.29
N GLN A 43 12.07 8.43 -5.36
CA GLN A 43 12.43 8.13 -3.98
C GLN A 43 11.53 7.00 -3.45
N PRO A 44 12.06 6.07 -2.62
CA PRO A 44 11.26 4.99 -2.05
C PRO A 44 10.03 5.52 -1.29
N ALA A 45 8.90 4.84 -1.45
CA ALA A 45 7.69 5.14 -0.70
C ALA A 45 7.86 4.93 0.81
N VAL A 46 7.07 5.67 1.59
CA VAL A 46 7.11 5.66 3.06
C VAL A 46 5.71 5.37 3.60
N VAL A 47 5.62 4.44 4.56
CA VAL A 47 4.41 4.24 5.37
C VAL A 47 4.35 5.36 6.39
N LEU A 48 3.36 6.25 6.28
CA LEU A 48 3.19 7.40 7.16
C LEU A 48 2.40 7.05 8.42
N LYS A 49 1.35 6.22 8.26
CA LYS A 49 0.45 5.87 9.37
C LYS A 49 -0.02 4.42 9.26
N ARG A 50 -0.28 3.81 10.40
CA ARG A 50 -1.04 2.57 10.55
C ARG A 50 -2.33 2.89 11.29
N HIS A 51 -3.46 2.62 10.66
CA HIS A 51 -4.78 2.85 11.24
C HIS A 51 -5.21 1.61 12.03
N HIS A 52 -5.46 1.77 13.32
CA HIS A 52 -6.12 0.76 14.15
C HIS A 52 -7.59 1.12 14.37
N PRO A 53 -8.52 0.16 14.39
CA PRO A 53 -8.32 -1.29 14.29
C PRO A 53 -8.26 -1.84 12.85
N SER A 54 -8.48 -1.00 11.83
CA SER A 54 -8.65 -1.43 10.43
C SER A 54 -7.41 -2.01 9.74
N ARG A 55 -6.21 -1.86 10.35
CA ARG A 55 -4.89 -2.30 9.84
C ARG A 55 -4.53 -1.71 8.48
N GLN A 56 -5.17 -0.60 8.10
CA GLN A 56 -4.88 0.10 6.86
C GLN A 56 -3.64 0.98 7.03
N LYS A 57 -2.90 1.19 5.94
CA LYS A 57 -1.69 2.02 5.94
C LYS A 57 -1.88 3.24 5.06
N GLU A 58 -1.55 4.41 5.58
CA GLU A 58 -1.35 5.58 4.75
C GLU A 58 0.09 5.54 4.21
N VAL A 59 0.25 5.54 2.89
CA VAL A 59 1.54 5.44 2.20
C VAL A 59 1.75 6.65 1.31
N ALA A 60 2.91 7.29 1.41
CA ALA A 60 3.36 8.32 0.50
C ALA A 60 4.32 7.76 -0.54
N SER A 61 3.97 7.92 -1.81
CA SER A 61 4.77 7.58 -2.99
C SER A 61 5.32 8.83 -3.64
N TYR A 62 6.58 8.78 -4.09
CA TYR A 62 7.29 9.92 -4.65
C TYR A 62 7.55 9.70 -6.14
N ILE A 63 6.71 10.33 -6.98
CA ILE A 63 6.68 10.07 -8.41
C ILE A 63 7.10 11.30 -9.19
N LYS A 64 7.99 11.11 -10.16
CA LYS A 64 8.37 12.08 -11.18
C LYS A 64 7.59 11.79 -12.46
N ALA A 65 6.95 12.79 -13.04
CA ALA A 65 6.34 12.71 -14.37
C ALA A 65 6.87 13.86 -15.24
N GLY A 66 7.73 13.53 -16.20
CA GLY A 66 8.49 14.55 -16.95
C GLY A 66 9.39 15.38 -16.04
N LYS A 67 9.16 16.70 -15.98
CA LYS A 67 9.88 17.65 -15.09
C LYS A 67 9.17 17.90 -13.77
N GLN A 68 8.06 17.23 -13.51
CA GLN A 68 7.21 17.48 -12.35
C GLN A 68 7.39 16.38 -11.29
N TYR A 69 7.49 16.79 -10.03
CA TYR A 69 7.59 15.91 -8.88
C TYR A 69 6.31 15.95 -8.06
N TYR A 70 5.79 14.77 -7.74
CA TYR A 70 4.54 14.57 -7.02
C TYR A 70 4.76 13.73 -5.76
N THR A 71 4.01 14.06 -4.71
CA THR A 71 3.79 13.16 -3.58
C THR A 71 2.37 12.63 -3.66
N MET A 72 2.23 11.32 -3.84
CA MET A 72 0.96 10.63 -3.97
C MET A 72 0.64 9.91 -2.66
N PHE A 73 -0.53 10.17 -2.08
CA PHE A 73 -0.94 9.57 -0.82
C PHE A 73 -2.02 8.52 -1.08
N SER A 74 -1.79 7.31 -0.57
CA SER A 74 -2.69 6.16 -0.76
C SER A 74 -3.03 5.49 0.56
N ILE A 75 -4.24 4.95 0.67
CA ILE A 75 -4.60 3.97 1.70
C ILE A 75 -4.32 2.58 1.13
N VAL A 76 -3.57 1.75 1.86
CA VAL A 76 -3.39 0.33 1.55
C VAL A 76 -4.14 -0.50 2.58
N ASN A 77 -5.01 -1.40 2.13
CA ASN A 77 -5.75 -2.30 3.02
C ASN A 77 -4.98 -3.59 3.35
N GLY A 78 -5.56 -4.46 4.18
CA GLY A 78 -4.96 -5.75 4.56
C GLY A 78 -4.66 -6.69 3.39
N ASN A 79 -5.36 -6.54 2.27
CA ASN A 79 -5.14 -7.33 1.04
C ASN A 79 -4.13 -6.67 0.09
N CYS A 80 -3.31 -5.75 0.59
CA CYS A 80 -2.31 -4.99 -0.18
C CYS A 80 -2.88 -4.23 -1.39
N LYS A 81 -4.16 -3.86 -1.34
CA LYS A 81 -4.78 -3.02 -2.37
C LYS A 81 -4.65 -1.56 -1.99
N ALA A 82 -4.03 -0.78 -2.86
CA ALA A 82 -3.87 0.66 -2.72
C ALA A 82 -5.09 1.42 -3.30
N PHE A 83 -5.50 2.47 -2.60
CA PHE A 83 -6.57 3.39 -2.97
C PHE A 83 -6.06 4.82 -2.87
N PHE A 84 -6.29 5.62 -3.91
CA PHE A 84 -5.84 7.00 -3.96
C PHE A 84 -6.62 7.86 -2.96
N ILE A 85 -5.92 8.70 -2.20
CA ILE A 85 -6.53 9.69 -1.28
C ILE A 85 -6.38 11.09 -1.86
N LYS A 86 -5.13 11.50 -2.10
CA LYS A 86 -4.77 12.87 -2.46
C LYS A 86 -3.37 12.91 -3.07
N ARG A 87 -3.03 14.06 -3.66
CA ARG A 87 -1.68 14.36 -4.17
C ARG A 87 -1.22 15.75 -3.73
N ALA A 88 0.10 15.93 -3.64
CA ALA A 88 0.75 17.23 -3.50
C ALA A 88 1.71 17.47 -4.68
N GLY A 89 1.78 18.72 -5.16
CA GLY A 89 2.56 19.11 -6.35
C GLY A 89 1.69 19.43 -7.58
N PRO A 90 2.30 19.72 -8.74
CA PRO A 90 3.70 19.45 -9.05
C PRO A 90 4.68 20.41 -8.35
N ARG A 91 5.86 19.89 -8.00
CA ARG A 91 7.08 20.68 -7.78
C ARG A 91 7.98 20.55 -9.03
N TYR A 92 8.81 21.54 -9.30
CA TYR A 92 9.68 21.60 -10.49
C TYR A 92 11.15 21.43 -10.09
#